data_AF-A0A9Q4KK90-F1
#
_entry.id   AF-A0A9Q4KK90-F1
#
_cell.length_a   1.000
_cell.length_b   1.000
_cell.length_c   1.000
_cell.angle_alpha   90.00
_cell.angle_beta   90.00
_cell.angle_gamma   90.00
#
_symmetry.space_group_name_H-M   'P 1'
#
loop_
_entity.id
_entity.type
_entity.pdbx_description
1 polymer ?
#
loop_
_entity_poly.entity_id
_entity_poly.type
_entity_poly.pdbx_seq_one_letter_code
_entity_poly.pdbx_strand_id
1 'polypeptide(L)'
;MTLEQEKHLQELLWEWREERHLTFQDQMDGLVGNLCEEMAEYYRANNDDEKIDALCDMSVFALNSLCCDLKDVREYFEKKEKPIMDKFLFIRAFGLIQEMGIGTHTLIKFLYLFIKEIESEMSVMGYNFYECMLETIKEISSRTGSYDSNIHKFVKDKSEEAVKKWYKADYDKCKIKG
;
A
#
# COMPACT_ATOMS: atom_id res chain seq x y z
N MET A 1 -9.41 3.66 -10.38
CA MET A 1 -10.10 2.51 -9.77
C MET A 1 -11.58 2.80 -9.55
N THR A 2 -12.42 1.83 -9.92
CA THR A 2 -13.83 1.78 -9.51
C THR A 2 -13.95 1.37 -8.03
N LEU A 3 -15.14 1.52 -7.44
CA LEU A 3 -15.39 1.06 -6.07
C LEU A 3 -15.25 -0.47 -5.96
N GLU A 4 -15.66 -1.20 -6.99
CA GLU A 4 -15.53 -2.65 -7.06
C GLU A 4 -14.06 -3.08 -7.02
N GLN A 5 -13.19 -2.39 -7.78
CA GLN A 5 -11.75 -2.64 -7.77
C GLN A 5 -11.13 -2.38 -6.39
N GLU A 6 -11.52 -1.27 -5.74
CA GLU A 6 -11.07 -0.97 -4.37
C GLU A 6 -11.46 -2.05 -3.38
N LYS A 7 -12.72 -2.49 -3.40
CA LYS A 7 -13.22 -3.56 -2.52
C LYS A 7 -12.51 -4.88 -2.76
N HIS A 8 -12.29 -5.23 -4.02
CA HIS A 8 -11.57 -6.45 -4.36
C HIS A 8 -10.12 -6.43 -3.85
N LEU A 9 -9.39 -5.32 -3.99
CA LEU A 9 -8.05 -5.20 -3.41
C LEU A 9 -8.08 -5.30 -1.87
N GLN A 10 -9.08 -4.69 -1.23
CA GLN A 10 -9.25 -4.77 0.22
C GLN A 10 -9.49 -6.20 0.70
N GLU A 11 -10.30 -6.98 -0.03
CA GLU A 11 -10.57 -8.40 0.25
C GLU A 11 -9.29 -9.24 0.10
N LEU A 12 -8.58 -9.11 -1.01
CA LEU A 12 -7.32 -9.85 -1.25
C LEU A 12 -6.25 -9.56 -0.17
N LEU A 13 -6.14 -8.30 0.24
CA LEU A 13 -5.20 -7.90 1.30
C LEU A 13 -5.66 -8.37 2.68
N TRP A 14 -6.97 -8.45 2.92
CA TRP A 14 -7.51 -9.07 4.13
C TRP A 14 -7.15 -10.55 4.19
N GLU A 15 -7.36 -11.30 3.10
CA GLU A 15 -6.96 -12.71 3.00
C GLU A 15 -5.45 -12.89 3.25
N TRP A 16 -4.62 -12.06 2.63
CA TRP A 16 -3.17 -12.08 2.82
C TRP A 16 -2.76 -11.92 4.29
N ARG A 17 -3.43 -11.03 5.03
CA ARG A 17 -3.20 -10.81 6.47
C ARG A 17 -3.68 -11.99 7.32
N GLU A 18 -4.87 -12.51 7.05
CA GLU A 18 -5.46 -13.63 7.79
C GLU A 18 -4.59 -14.88 7.69
N GLU A 19 -4.11 -15.23 6.50
CA GLU A 19 -3.18 -16.34 6.27
C GLU A 19 -1.88 -16.24 7.09
N ARG A 20 -1.47 -15.01 7.41
CA ARG A 20 -0.23 -14.69 8.13
C ARG A 20 -0.48 -14.32 9.59
N HIS A 21 -1.73 -14.42 10.05
CA HIS A 21 -2.17 -14.03 11.39
C HIS A 21 -1.76 -12.60 11.78
N LEU A 22 -1.78 -11.68 10.79
CA LEU A 22 -1.46 -10.27 10.98
C LEU A 22 -2.71 -9.49 11.37
N THR A 23 -2.65 -8.80 12.49
CA THR A 23 -3.74 -7.92 12.91
C THR A 23 -3.67 -6.57 12.21
N PHE A 24 -4.77 -5.83 12.25
CA PHE A 24 -4.78 -4.41 11.88
C PHE A 24 -3.76 -3.59 12.68
N GLN A 25 -3.59 -3.90 13.98
CA GLN A 25 -2.66 -3.17 14.84
C GLN A 25 -1.20 -3.39 14.41
N ASP A 26 -0.85 -4.62 14.00
CA ASP A 26 0.49 -4.92 13.48
C ASP A 26 0.83 -4.08 12.25
N GLN A 27 -0.16 -3.83 11.38
CA GLN A 27 0.02 -2.99 10.20
C GLN A 27 0.21 -1.52 10.58
N MET A 28 -0.61 -1.04 11.52
CA MET A 28 -0.56 0.31 12.05
C MET A 28 0.77 0.63 12.76
N ASP A 29 1.28 -0.29 13.57
CA ASP A 29 2.52 -0.11 14.34
C ASP A 29 3.74 0.07 13.43
N GLY A 30 3.79 -0.68 12.32
CA GLY A 30 4.87 -0.61 11.34
C GLY A 30 4.71 0.47 10.27
N LEU A 31 3.54 1.10 10.16
CA LEU A 31 3.13 1.84 8.97
C LEU A 31 4.10 2.96 8.57
N VAL A 32 4.47 3.85 9.51
CA VAL A 32 5.36 4.98 9.20
C VAL A 32 6.73 4.51 8.74
N GLY A 33 7.31 3.54 9.44
CA GLY A 33 8.62 2.99 9.12
C GLY A 33 8.63 2.36 7.72
N ASN A 34 7.63 1.52 7.45
CA ASN A 34 7.46 0.87 6.16
C ASN A 34 7.25 1.89 5.03
N LEU A 35 6.36 2.88 5.19
CA LEU A 35 6.16 3.93 4.18
C LEU A 35 7.44 4.75 3.91
N CYS A 36 8.25 5.03 4.93
CA CYS A 36 9.51 5.75 4.74
C CYS A 36 10.55 4.91 3.98
N GLU A 37 10.60 3.60 4.24
CA GLU A 37 11.47 2.67 3.51
C GLU A 37 11.09 2.65 2.03
N GLU A 38 9.82 2.39 1.72
CA GLU A 38 9.34 2.33 0.32
C GLU A 38 9.45 3.68 -0.39
N MET A 39 9.22 4.80 0.31
CA MET A 39 9.46 6.13 -0.27
C MET A 39 10.94 6.33 -0.62
N ALA A 40 11.86 5.83 0.20
CA ALA A 40 13.28 5.89 -0.11
C ALA A 40 13.65 5.02 -1.31
N GLU A 41 13.00 3.86 -1.49
CA GLU A 41 13.14 3.02 -2.68
C GLU A 41 12.63 3.76 -3.93
N TYR A 42 11.43 4.36 -3.88
CA TYR A 42 10.86 5.15 -4.96
C TYR A 42 11.80 6.27 -5.45
N TYR A 43 12.40 7.04 -4.53
CA TYR A 43 13.31 8.13 -4.91
C TYR A 43 14.70 7.67 -5.38
N ARG A 44 15.09 6.42 -5.06
CA ARG A 44 16.37 5.82 -5.51
C ARG A 44 16.22 4.94 -6.76
N ALA A 45 14.98 4.70 -7.20
CA ALA A 45 14.68 3.87 -8.34
C ALA A 45 15.37 4.35 -9.62
N ASN A 46 15.87 3.40 -10.39
CA ASN A 46 16.63 3.62 -11.63
C ASN A 46 15.78 3.47 -12.89
N ASN A 47 14.57 2.92 -12.76
CA ASN A 47 13.62 2.69 -13.85
C ASN A 47 12.18 2.82 -13.32
N ASP A 48 11.22 2.80 -14.24
CA ASP A 48 9.81 2.97 -13.86
C ASP A 48 9.28 1.75 -13.11
N ASP A 49 9.69 0.52 -13.44
CA ASP A 49 9.24 -0.69 -12.73
C ASP A 49 9.61 -0.64 -11.24
N GLU A 50 10.81 -0.19 -10.89
CA GLU A 50 11.25 0.02 -9.50
C GLU A 50 10.42 1.10 -8.79
N LYS A 51 10.02 2.17 -9.50
CA LYS A 51 9.10 3.18 -8.93
C LYS A 51 7.72 2.61 -8.71
N ILE A 52 7.21 1.83 -9.66
CA ILE A 52 5.89 1.18 -9.58
C ILE A 52 5.88 0.18 -8.41
N ASP A 53 6.94 -0.61 -8.24
CA ASP A 53 7.11 -1.54 -7.11
C ASP A 53 6.96 -0.80 -5.77
N ALA A 54 7.75 0.27 -5.57
CA ALA A 54 7.71 1.06 -4.35
C ALA A 54 6.36 1.75 -4.12
N LEU A 55 5.70 2.24 -5.17
CA LEU A 55 4.36 2.84 -5.09
C LEU A 55 3.29 1.82 -4.70
N CYS A 56 3.38 0.61 -5.24
CA CYS A 56 2.52 -0.51 -4.88
C CYS A 56 2.76 -0.98 -3.44
N ASP A 57 4.02 -1.12 -3.01
CA ASP A 57 4.35 -1.52 -1.63
C ASP A 57 3.86 -0.46 -0.61
N MET A 58 4.02 0.84 -0.90
CA MET A 58 3.39 1.91 -0.10
C MET A 58 1.87 1.75 -0.01
N SER A 59 1.22 1.38 -1.12
CA SER A 59 -0.22 1.17 -1.18
C SER A 59 -0.67 -0.06 -0.41
N VAL A 60 0.12 -1.15 -0.41
CA VAL A 60 -0.11 -2.35 0.41
C VAL A 60 -0.13 -1.95 1.88
N PHE A 61 0.88 -1.23 2.37
CA PHE A 61 0.93 -0.80 3.77
C PHE A 61 -0.23 0.14 4.13
N ALA A 62 -0.57 1.09 3.25
CA ALA A 62 -1.69 2.01 3.48
C ALA A 62 -3.04 1.28 3.52
N LEU A 63 -3.34 0.40 2.57
CA LEU A 63 -4.60 -0.35 2.48
C LEU A 63 -4.75 -1.35 3.63
N ASN A 64 -3.67 -2.06 3.98
CA ASN A 64 -3.66 -2.99 5.12
C ASN A 64 -3.92 -2.29 6.47
N SER A 65 -3.63 -0.99 6.54
CA SER A 65 -3.82 -0.14 7.71
C SER A 65 -5.15 0.61 7.69
N LEU A 66 -6.13 0.19 6.89
CA LEU A 66 -7.52 0.67 6.94
C LEU A 66 -8.41 -0.34 7.67
N CYS A 67 -9.09 0.09 8.74
CA CYS A 67 -10.03 -0.74 9.51
C CYS A 67 -11.50 -0.53 9.14
N CYS A 68 -11.79 0.02 7.96
CA CYS A 68 -13.14 0.40 7.53
C CYS A 68 -13.44 -0.07 6.10
N ASP A 69 -14.72 -0.21 5.75
CA ASP A 69 -15.14 -0.40 4.35
C ASP A 69 -14.77 0.84 3.53
N LEU A 70 -14.03 0.64 2.44
CA LEU A 70 -13.61 1.72 1.54
C LEU A 70 -14.79 2.51 0.95
N LYS A 71 -15.98 1.90 0.86
CA LYS A 71 -17.21 2.57 0.45
C LYS A 71 -17.51 3.80 1.31
N ASP A 72 -17.43 3.65 2.63
CA ASP A 72 -17.78 4.73 3.56
C ASP A 72 -16.84 5.93 3.42
N VAL A 73 -15.55 5.64 3.22
CA VAL A 73 -14.52 6.66 3.02
C VAL A 73 -14.67 7.34 1.66
N ARG A 74 -14.94 6.56 0.61
CA ARG A 74 -15.15 7.08 -0.74
C ARG A 74 -16.35 8.01 -0.81
N GLU A 75 -17.49 7.62 -0.25
CA GLU A 75 -18.70 8.45 -0.23
C GLU A 75 -18.49 9.79 0.49
N TYR A 76 -17.61 9.83 1.49
CA TYR A 76 -17.22 11.08 2.16
C TYR A 76 -16.47 12.03 1.23
N PHE A 77 -15.57 11.50 0.39
CA PHE A 77 -14.72 12.30 -0.50
C PHE A 77 -15.36 12.65 -1.83
N GLU A 78 -16.26 11.83 -2.37
CA GLU A 78 -17.01 12.15 -3.60
C GLU A 78 -17.88 13.41 -3.44
N LYS A 79 -18.21 13.78 -2.20
CA LYS A 79 -19.02 14.95 -1.86
C LYS A 79 -18.20 16.20 -1.53
N LYS A 80 -16.86 16.17 -1.63
CA LYS A 80 -15.98 17.28 -1.22
C LYS A 80 -14.87 17.55 -2.23
N GLU A 81 -14.41 18.80 -2.27
CA GLU A 81 -13.17 19.13 -2.97
C GLU A 81 -11.99 18.38 -2.33
N LYS A 82 -11.16 17.77 -3.19
CA LYS A 82 -9.97 17.04 -2.75
C LYS A 82 -8.83 18.04 -2.54
N PRO A 83 -8.25 18.13 -1.33
CA PRO A 83 -7.03 18.89 -1.14
C PRO A 83 -5.90 18.21 -1.91
N ILE A 84 -5.14 18.99 -2.69
CA ILE A 84 -3.87 18.53 -3.27
C ILE A 84 -2.87 18.48 -2.13
N MET A 85 -2.28 17.32 -1.88
CA MET A 85 -1.30 17.16 -0.81
C MET A 85 -0.13 16.32 -1.32
N ASP A 86 1.07 16.87 -1.14
CA ASP A 86 2.32 16.23 -1.54
C ASP A 86 2.60 14.97 -0.71
N LYS A 87 3.15 13.91 -1.33
CA LYS A 87 3.43 12.61 -0.67
C LYS A 87 4.32 12.73 0.57
N PHE A 88 5.29 13.65 0.56
CA PHE A 88 6.16 13.88 1.71
C PHE A 88 5.43 14.62 2.83
N LEU A 89 4.53 15.55 2.46
CA LEU A 89 3.63 16.18 3.42
C LEU A 89 2.68 15.15 4.05
N PHE A 90 2.22 14.15 3.30
CA PHE A 90 1.42 13.03 3.82
C PHE A 90 2.15 12.24 4.89
N ILE A 91 3.36 11.74 4.61
CA ILE A 91 4.12 10.94 5.58
C ILE A 91 4.41 11.75 6.85
N ARG A 92 4.81 13.03 6.70
CA ARG A 92 5.03 13.91 7.85
C ARG A 92 3.76 14.15 8.66
N ALA A 93 2.65 14.44 7.99
CA ALA A 93 1.36 14.64 8.65
C ALA A 93 0.93 13.37 9.39
N PHE A 94 1.14 12.20 8.79
CA PHE A 94 0.80 10.92 9.40
C PHE A 94 1.61 10.66 10.68
N GLY A 95 2.94 10.83 10.64
CA GLY A 95 3.79 10.68 11.83
C GLY A 95 3.36 11.59 12.97
N LEU A 96 3.06 12.86 12.67
CA LEU A 96 2.55 13.81 13.67
C LEU A 96 1.17 13.41 14.21
N ILE A 97 0.24 12.95 13.35
CA ILE A 97 -1.10 12.49 13.76
C ILE A 97 -1.00 11.31 14.73
N GLN A 98 -0.10 10.37 14.46
CA GLN A 98 0.14 9.21 15.32
C GLN A 98 0.73 9.62 16.67
N GLU A 99 1.75 10.49 16.68
CA GLU A 99 2.36 11.02 17.92
C GLU A 99 1.36 11.82 18.76
N MET A 100 0.49 12.59 18.11
CA MET A 100 -0.52 13.41 18.76
C MET A 100 -1.74 12.60 19.24
N GLY A 101 -1.82 11.29 18.94
CA GLY A 101 -2.98 10.46 19.28
C GLY A 101 -4.28 10.92 18.61
N ILE A 102 -4.18 11.56 17.43
CA ILE A 102 -5.35 12.05 16.70
C ILE A 102 -6.18 10.85 16.21
N GLY A 103 -7.50 10.95 16.36
CA GLY A 103 -8.41 9.82 16.21
C GLY A 103 -8.37 9.11 14.85
N THR A 104 -8.63 7.80 14.88
CA THR A 104 -8.58 6.83 13.77
C THR A 104 -9.28 7.31 12.49
N HIS A 105 -10.38 8.06 12.62
CA HIS A 105 -11.11 8.58 11.47
C HIS A 105 -10.33 9.62 10.65
N THR A 106 -9.51 10.45 11.30
CA THR A 106 -8.64 11.39 10.59
C THR A 106 -7.57 10.61 9.84
N LEU A 107 -6.97 9.63 10.49
CA LEU A 107 -5.94 8.76 9.91
C LEU A 107 -6.40 8.04 8.64
N ILE A 108 -7.56 7.40 8.69
CA ILE A 108 -8.19 6.69 7.56
C ILE A 108 -8.32 7.61 6.34
N LYS A 109 -8.70 8.86 6.55
CA LYS A 109 -8.83 9.85 5.47
C LYS A 109 -7.50 10.20 4.83
N PHE A 110 -6.45 10.36 5.64
CA PHE A 110 -5.10 10.62 5.13
C PHE A 110 -4.61 9.44 4.29
N LEU A 111 -4.78 8.21 4.77
CA LEU A 111 -4.38 7.00 4.03
C LEU A 111 -5.15 6.85 2.71
N TYR A 112 -6.46 7.09 2.73
CA TYR A 112 -7.26 7.02 1.51
C TYR A 112 -6.80 8.05 0.47
N LEU A 113 -6.57 9.31 0.88
CA LEU A 113 -6.05 10.33 -0.03
C LEU A 113 -4.64 10.00 -0.54
N PHE A 114 -3.78 9.43 0.32
CA PHE A 114 -2.44 9.00 -0.08
C PHE A 114 -2.50 7.91 -1.17
N ILE A 115 -3.37 6.91 -1.02
CA ILE A 115 -3.61 5.89 -2.07
C ILE A 115 -4.09 6.55 -3.37
N LYS A 116 -4.96 7.57 -3.28
CA LYS A 116 -5.43 8.31 -4.47
C LYS A 116 -4.35 9.13 -5.16
N GLU A 117 -3.41 9.68 -4.40
CA GLU A 117 -2.26 10.37 -4.96
C GLU A 117 -1.35 9.39 -5.71
N ILE A 118 -1.05 8.23 -5.11
CA ILE A 118 -0.28 7.16 -5.76
C ILE A 118 -0.98 6.68 -7.04
N GLU A 119 -2.29 6.42 -6.97
CA GLU A 119 -3.09 6.01 -8.14
C GLU A 119 -2.99 7.03 -9.28
N SER A 120 -3.08 8.32 -8.96
CA SER A 120 -2.95 9.42 -9.93
C SER A 120 -1.56 9.45 -10.56
N GLU A 121 -0.52 9.33 -9.75
CA GLU A 121 0.87 9.32 -10.22
C GLU A 121 1.17 8.14 -11.14
N MET A 122 0.75 6.93 -10.78
CA MET A 122 0.95 5.73 -11.61
C MET A 122 0.22 5.86 -12.95
N SER A 123 -0.96 6.47 -12.96
CA SER A 123 -1.69 6.80 -14.19
C SER A 123 -0.91 7.78 -15.08
N VAL A 124 -0.31 8.83 -14.50
CA VAL A 124 0.57 9.77 -15.22
C VAL A 124 1.80 9.06 -15.80
N MET A 125 2.33 8.06 -15.10
CA MET A 125 3.42 7.21 -15.59
C MET A 125 2.99 6.20 -16.65
N GLY A 126 1.69 6.10 -16.96
CA GLY A 126 1.16 5.19 -17.97
C GLY A 126 0.86 3.78 -17.48
N TYR A 127 0.63 3.59 -16.17
CA TYR A 127 0.33 2.29 -15.56
C TYR A 127 -1.08 2.24 -14.97
N ASN A 128 -1.74 1.10 -15.14
CA ASN A 128 -3.02 0.81 -14.52
C ASN A 128 -2.78 0.37 -13.06
N PHE A 129 -3.07 1.27 -12.12
CA PHE A 129 -2.88 1.03 -10.68
C PHE A 129 -3.49 -0.28 -10.18
N TYR A 130 -4.71 -0.61 -10.61
CA TYR A 130 -5.38 -1.82 -10.15
C TYR A 130 -4.65 -3.08 -10.61
N GLU A 131 -4.19 -3.12 -11.86
CA GLU A 131 -3.44 -4.25 -12.40
C GLU A 131 -2.06 -4.39 -11.71
N CYS A 132 -1.37 -3.28 -11.44
CA CYS A 132 -0.11 -3.31 -10.69
C CYS A 132 -0.32 -3.86 -9.27
N MET A 133 -1.39 -3.46 -8.59
CA MET A 133 -1.72 -3.98 -7.26
C MET A 133 -2.02 -5.47 -7.27
N LEU A 134 -2.68 -6.00 -8.31
CA LEU A 134 -2.89 -7.45 -8.43
C LEU A 134 -1.57 -8.22 -8.58
N GLU A 135 -0.64 -7.72 -9.39
CA GLU A 135 0.70 -8.31 -9.55
C GLU A 135 1.52 -8.23 -8.25
N THR A 136 1.41 -7.11 -7.52
CA THR A 136 2.06 -6.91 -6.21
C THR A 136 1.50 -7.87 -5.17
N ILE A 137 0.18 -7.99 -5.07
CA ILE A 137 -0.48 -8.92 -4.13
C ILE A 137 -0.04 -10.35 -4.42
N LYS A 138 0.01 -10.74 -5.71
CA LYS A 138 0.52 -12.06 -6.11
C LYS A 138 1.98 -12.27 -5.69
N GLU A 139 2.83 -11.26 -5.84
CA GLU A 139 4.21 -11.28 -5.37
C GLU A 139 4.29 -11.46 -3.84
N ILE A 140 3.59 -10.65 -3.05
CA ILE A 140 3.64 -10.76 -1.58
C ILE A 140 2.99 -12.05 -1.06
N SER A 141 1.98 -12.58 -1.74
CA SER A 141 1.33 -13.84 -1.40
C SER A 141 2.20 -15.06 -1.68
N SER A 142 3.12 -14.96 -2.66
CA SER A 142 4.10 -16.03 -2.94
C SER A 142 5.16 -16.20 -1.85
N ARG A 143 5.31 -15.20 -0.97
CA ARG A 143 6.33 -15.15 0.07
C ARG A 143 5.82 -15.79 1.36
N THR A 144 6.64 -16.67 1.93
CA THR A 144 6.51 -17.15 3.31
C THR A 144 7.31 -16.26 4.27
N GLY A 145 7.04 -16.34 5.57
CA GLY A 145 7.71 -15.52 6.57
C GLY A 145 6.92 -15.41 7.87
N SER A 146 7.32 -14.50 8.73
CA SER A 146 6.70 -14.25 10.04
C SER A 146 6.79 -12.79 10.42
N TYR A 147 5.84 -12.33 11.23
CA TYR A 147 5.90 -11.00 11.82
C TYR A 147 6.98 -10.91 12.92
N ASP A 148 7.79 -9.87 12.89
CA ASP A 148 8.73 -9.51 13.95
C ASP A 148 8.22 -8.27 14.69
N SER A 149 7.81 -8.46 15.94
CA SER A 149 7.26 -7.40 16.78
C SER A 149 8.30 -6.41 17.29
N ASN A 150 9.61 -6.69 17.20
CA ASN A 150 10.65 -5.75 17.62
C ASN A 150 10.86 -4.64 16.59
N ILE A 151 10.63 -4.95 15.31
CA ILE A 151 10.78 -4.01 14.20
C ILE A 151 9.43 -3.69 13.54
N HIS A 152 8.33 -4.21 14.08
CA HIS A 152 6.96 -4.05 13.60
C HIS A 152 6.80 -4.34 12.09
N LYS A 153 7.40 -5.45 11.63
CA LYS A 153 7.47 -5.77 10.19
C LYS A 153 7.31 -7.26 9.91
N PHE A 154 6.66 -7.60 8.80
CA PHE A 154 6.68 -8.96 8.27
C PHE A 154 8.05 -9.26 7.65
N VAL A 155 8.74 -10.24 8.20
CA VAL A 155 10.07 -10.68 7.75
C VAL A 155 9.91 -11.87 6.82
N LYS A 156 10.28 -11.67 5.55
CA LYS A 156 10.24 -12.67 4.48
C LYS A 156 11.27 -13.79 4.75
N ASP A 157 10.90 -15.04 4.54
CA ASP A 157 11.82 -16.19 4.57
C ASP A 157 12.74 -16.18 3.33
N LYS A 158 14.03 -15.99 3.55
CA LYS A 158 15.06 -15.87 2.50
C LYS A 158 15.88 -17.16 2.30
N SER A 159 15.43 -18.31 2.81
CA SER A 159 16.02 -19.60 2.46
C SER A 159 15.99 -19.83 0.94
N GLU A 160 16.96 -20.57 0.40
CA GLU A 160 17.02 -20.83 -1.04
C GLU A 160 15.75 -21.52 -1.55
N GLU A 161 15.17 -22.41 -0.74
CA GLU A 161 13.93 -23.12 -1.02
C GLU A 161 12.72 -22.19 -1.09
N ALA A 162 12.65 -21.19 -0.21
CA ALA A 162 11.58 -20.19 -0.23
C ALA A 162 11.73 -19.24 -1.42
N VAL A 163 12.94 -18.72 -1.65
CA VAL A 163 13.22 -17.76 -2.74
C VAL A 163 12.92 -18.37 -4.11
N LYS A 164 13.19 -19.67 -4.32
CA LYS A 164 12.82 -20.38 -5.56
C LYS A 164 11.32 -20.38 -5.86
N LYS A 165 10.47 -20.16 -4.86
CA LYS A 165 9.01 -20.09 -5.00
C LYS A 165 8.48 -18.66 -5.11
N TRP A 166 9.33 -17.66 -4.91
CA TRP A 166 8.91 -16.27 -4.99
C TRP A 166 8.52 -15.91 -6.42
N TYR A 167 7.39 -15.24 -6.53
CA TYR A 167 6.95 -14.57 -7.74
C TYR A 167 7.47 -13.13 -7.73
N LYS A 168 7.92 -12.63 -8.89
CA LYS A 168 8.18 -11.20 -9.09
C LYS A 168 7.06 -10.62 -9.95
N ALA A 169 6.49 -9.50 -9.51
CA ALA A 169 5.46 -8.76 -10.20
C ALA A 169 5.90 -8.37 -11.61
N ASP A 170 4.98 -8.50 -12.57
CA ASP A 170 5.22 -8.20 -13.98
C ASP A 170 4.44 -6.92 -14.38
N TYR A 171 5.04 -5.76 -14.08
CA TYR A 171 4.40 -4.45 -14.32
C TYR A 171 4.34 -4.06 -15.80
N ASP A 172 5.14 -4.70 -16.67
CA ASP A 172 5.07 -4.50 -18.11
C ASP A 172 3.66 -4.80 -18.66
N LYS A 173 2.97 -5.78 -18.06
CA LYS A 173 1.59 -6.15 -18.42
C LYS A 173 0.57 -5.11 -17.98
N CYS A 174 0.90 -4.27 -17.02
CA CYS A 174 -0.01 -3.30 -16.41
C CYS A 174 0.02 -1.94 -17.11
N LYS A 175 0.83 -1.77 -18.15
CA LYS A 175 0.91 -0.53 -18.94
C LYS A 175 -0.43 -0.24 -19.63
N ILE A 176 -0.91 0.99 -19.50
CA ILE A 176 -2.14 1.47 -20.15
C ILE A 176 -1.89 1.44 -21.66
N LYS A 177 -2.66 0.61 -22.38
CA LYS A 177 -2.62 0.57 -23.84
C LYS A 177 -3.31 1.82 -24.38
N GLY A 178 -2.59 2.56 -25.23
CA GLY A 178 -3.11 3.72 -25.96
C GLY A 178 -4.11 3.34 -27.05
#